data_AF-A0A953ZV45-F1
#
_entry.id   AF-A0A953ZV45-F1
#
_cell.length_a   1.000
_cell.length_b   1.000
_cell.length_c   1.000
_cell.angle_alpha   90.00
_cell.angle_beta   90.00
_cell.angle_gamma   90.00
#
_symmetry.space_group_name_H-M   'P 1'
#
loop_
_entity.id
_entity.type
_entity.pdbx_description
1 polymer ?
#
loop_
_entity_poly.entity_id
_entity_poly.type
_entity_poly.pdbx_seq_one_letter_code
_entity_poly.pdbx_strand_id
1 'polypeptide(L)'
;MSTSRSLISTSLVFLAFGSTSASTVRAQYTPIPYSWDAAFTNDEVAIIRAAMDKVHSLFRDPRVARITRGRYKYASVSNGNWRASGLKYQRGMAVGDYLFHQLAALRSVRFPHVRIKAYHSTGNDWGRANTDRVQLRFSRGRATVSGGFEIELNRYWLGSRGQGSDTNQWAGVIAHEMLHNLGHLHPVRGKVDDEFYRQHQINVFDAAVSANGGGIDGTACHVCGSAEGIDSGSSPAPGLRVAQEFQPVRVFANRNHGHTLRLPAGTYEVLPSGTWSYSRNTRWVGADGDPYKSNTGGTSYPSARFGELLLISDGVWSKYERGRTLYVRRSLTLLMNDRPREYGDNVGYLDVVLRRLERR
;
A
#
# COMPACT_ATOMS: atom_id res chain seq x y z
N MET A 1 -32.01 -51.20 2.41
CA MET A 1 -32.25 -49.74 2.43
C MET A 1 -30.90 -49.04 2.56
N SER A 2 -30.36 -48.52 1.46
CA SER A 2 -29.06 -47.84 1.41
C SER A 2 -29.30 -46.41 0.91
N THR A 3 -29.13 -45.43 1.80
CA THR A 3 -29.24 -44.02 1.44
C THR A 3 -27.90 -43.50 0.95
N SER A 4 -27.76 -43.41 -0.37
CA SER A 4 -26.68 -42.69 -1.05
C SER A 4 -26.72 -41.21 -0.65
N ARG A 5 -25.70 -40.76 0.10
CA ARG A 5 -25.49 -39.33 0.36
C ARG A 5 -24.65 -38.76 -0.78
N SER A 6 -25.31 -37.96 -1.62
CA SER A 6 -24.66 -37.13 -2.65
C SER A 6 -23.73 -36.11 -1.99
N LEU A 7 -22.43 -36.22 -2.28
CA LEU A 7 -21.44 -35.22 -1.92
C LEU A 7 -21.59 -34.04 -2.89
N ILE A 8 -22.21 -32.96 -2.41
CA ILE A 8 -22.25 -31.68 -3.11
C ILE A 8 -20.83 -31.10 -3.11
N SER A 9 -20.12 -31.28 -4.23
CA SER A 9 -18.84 -30.65 -4.51
C SER A 9 -19.02 -29.12 -4.47
N THR A 10 -18.53 -28.51 -3.39
CA THR A 10 -18.58 -27.06 -3.20
C THR A 10 -17.38 -26.44 -3.91
N SER A 11 -17.54 -26.07 -5.18
CA SER A 11 -16.52 -25.32 -5.90
C SER A 11 -16.24 -24.00 -5.18
N LEU A 12 -15.02 -23.83 -4.66
CA LEU A 12 -14.50 -22.53 -4.24
C LEU A 12 -14.44 -21.63 -5.48
N VAL A 13 -15.42 -20.73 -5.60
CA VAL A 13 -15.35 -19.64 -6.57
C VAL A 13 -14.30 -18.65 -6.07
N PHE A 14 -13.04 -18.88 -6.45
CA PHE A 14 -12.10 -17.78 -6.54
C PHE A 14 -12.67 -16.83 -7.60
N LEU A 15 -12.98 -15.59 -7.20
CA LEU A 15 -13.12 -14.49 -8.15
C LEU A 15 -11.74 -14.32 -8.80
N ALA A 16 -11.50 -15.09 -9.85
CA ALA A 16 -10.36 -14.94 -10.72
C ALA A 16 -10.55 -13.60 -11.43
N PHE A 17 -10.00 -12.54 -10.85
CA PHE A 17 -9.71 -11.31 -11.57
C PHE A 17 -8.62 -11.68 -12.57
N GLY A 18 -9.07 -12.19 -13.72
CA GLY A 18 -8.25 -12.78 -14.76
C GLY A 18 -7.21 -11.81 -15.31
N SER A 19 -6.18 -12.41 -15.90
CA SER A 19 -5.09 -11.81 -16.67
C SER A 19 -5.45 -10.46 -17.30
N THR A 20 -4.61 -9.46 -17.05
CA THR A 20 -4.70 -8.10 -17.58
C THR A 20 -4.76 -8.10 -19.11
N SER A 21 -5.97 -8.09 -19.68
CA SER A 21 -6.19 -7.75 -21.07
C SER A 21 -5.86 -6.26 -21.28
N ALA A 22 -5.50 -5.88 -22.52
CA ALA A 22 -5.18 -4.50 -22.88
C ALA A 22 -6.30 -3.48 -22.55
N SER A 23 -7.55 -3.95 -22.40
CA SER A 23 -8.68 -3.13 -21.91
C SER A 23 -8.54 -2.71 -20.45
N THR A 24 -7.91 -3.53 -19.60
CA THR A 24 -7.66 -3.22 -18.18
C THR A 24 -6.59 -2.14 -18.02
N VAL A 25 -5.62 -2.09 -18.94
CA VAL A 25 -4.58 -1.04 -18.98
C VAL A 25 -5.18 0.31 -19.40
N ARG A 26 -6.14 0.34 -20.32
CA ARG A 26 -6.85 1.59 -20.70
C ARG A 26 -7.78 2.13 -19.61
N ALA A 27 -8.45 1.27 -18.85
CA ALA A 27 -9.29 1.68 -17.72
C ALA A 27 -8.49 2.32 -16.56
N GLN A 28 -7.20 2.00 -16.44
CA GLN A 28 -6.34 2.53 -15.38
C GLN A 28 -6.04 4.03 -15.51
N TYR A 29 -6.13 4.62 -16.71
CA TYR A 29 -5.72 6.00 -16.96
C TYR A 29 -6.87 7.02 -17.11
N THR A 30 -8.14 6.61 -16.95
CA THR A 30 -9.21 7.62 -16.96
C THR A 30 -9.12 8.44 -15.67
N PRO A 31 -8.88 9.76 -15.74
CA PRO A 31 -8.81 10.62 -14.55
C PRO A 31 -10.02 10.41 -13.65
N ILE A 32 -9.82 10.47 -12.33
CA ILE A 32 -10.96 10.52 -11.40
C ILE A 32 -11.71 11.82 -11.72
N PRO A 33 -13.00 11.77 -12.11
CA PRO A 33 -13.74 13.00 -12.37
C PRO A 33 -14.02 13.70 -11.04
N TYR A 34 -13.70 14.98 -10.93
CA TYR A 34 -13.93 15.77 -9.72
C TYR A 34 -14.35 17.21 -10.02
N SER A 35 -15.00 17.83 -9.04
CA SER A 35 -15.32 19.26 -9.02
C SER A 35 -15.13 19.79 -7.60
N TRP A 36 -14.97 21.10 -7.47
CA TRP A 36 -14.87 21.79 -6.19
C TRP A 36 -15.88 22.93 -6.11
N ASP A 37 -16.29 23.29 -4.90
CA ASP A 37 -17.17 24.43 -4.66
C ASP A 37 -16.45 25.76 -4.93
N ALA A 38 -17.20 26.79 -5.34
CA ALA A 38 -16.66 28.11 -5.70
C ALA A 38 -16.07 28.91 -4.52
N ALA A 39 -16.22 28.42 -3.29
CA ALA A 39 -15.74 29.08 -2.08
C ALA A 39 -14.22 28.98 -1.90
N PHE A 40 -13.52 28.06 -2.57
CA PHE A 40 -12.06 27.97 -2.52
C PHE A 40 -11.39 29.14 -3.28
N THR A 41 -10.27 29.64 -2.76
CA THR A 41 -9.39 30.58 -3.47
C THR A 41 -8.64 29.87 -4.60
N ASN A 42 -8.03 30.65 -5.49
CA ASN A 42 -7.22 30.08 -6.58
C ASN A 42 -6.03 29.24 -6.07
N ASP A 43 -5.40 29.66 -4.98
CA ASP A 43 -4.27 28.93 -4.39
C ASP A 43 -4.72 27.61 -3.74
N GLU A 44 -5.85 27.63 -3.03
CA GLU A 44 -6.47 26.42 -2.47
C GLU A 44 -6.85 25.45 -3.59
N VAL A 45 -7.41 25.95 -4.70
CA VAL A 45 -7.75 25.15 -5.88
C VAL A 45 -6.50 24.54 -6.52
N ALA A 46 -5.37 25.27 -6.57
CA ALA A 46 -4.13 24.73 -7.10
C ALA A 46 -3.62 23.54 -6.25
N ILE A 47 -3.69 23.65 -4.92
CA ILE A 47 -3.34 22.55 -4.00
C ILE A 47 -4.28 21.36 -4.21
N ILE A 48 -5.60 21.59 -4.28
CA ILE A 48 -6.59 20.53 -4.50
C ILE A 48 -6.34 19.79 -5.81
N ARG A 49 -6.06 20.51 -6.91
CA ARG A 49 -5.76 19.89 -8.21
C ARG A 49 -4.52 19.00 -8.14
N ALA A 50 -3.42 19.51 -7.60
CA ALA A 50 -2.19 18.75 -7.46
C ALA A 50 -2.36 17.52 -6.54
N ALA A 51 -3.14 17.66 -5.47
CA ALA A 51 -3.50 16.54 -4.61
C ALA A 51 -4.37 15.50 -5.34
N MET A 52 -5.35 15.93 -6.13
CA MET A 52 -6.20 15.03 -6.93
C MET A 52 -5.43 14.27 -8.01
N ASP A 53 -4.39 14.86 -8.60
CA ASP A 53 -3.50 14.16 -9.54
C ASP A 53 -2.78 12.97 -8.85
N LYS A 54 -2.38 13.14 -7.59
CA LYS A 54 -1.82 12.07 -6.75
C LYS A 54 -2.88 11.05 -6.35
N VAL A 55 -4.07 11.50 -5.95
CA VAL A 55 -5.19 10.59 -5.64
C VAL A 55 -5.55 9.75 -6.86
N HIS A 56 -5.53 10.35 -8.06
CA HIS A 56 -5.79 9.63 -9.31
C HIS A 56 -4.84 8.44 -9.51
N SER A 57 -3.53 8.64 -9.29
CA SER A 57 -2.53 7.59 -9.46
C SER A 57 -2.54 6.57 -8.31
N LEU A 58 -2.69 7.03 -7.07
CA LEU A 58 -2.47 6.21 -5.87
C LEU A 58 -3.73 5.51 -5.37
N PHE A 59 -4.90 6.15 -5.45
CA PHE A 59 -6.14 5.57 -4.90
C PHE A 59 -6.53 4.27 -5.60
N ARG A 60 -6.21 4.16 -6.89
CA ARG A 60 -6.43 2.95 -7.69
C ARG A 60 -5.23 2.02 -7.71
N ASP A 61 -4.09 2.37 -7.13
CA ASP A 61 -2.87 1.56 -7.21
C ASP A 61 -3.05 0.23 -6.44
N PRO A 62 -2.90 -0.93 -7.11
CA PRO A 62 -2.92 -2.24 -6.44
C PRO A 62 -1.89 -2.38 -5.31
N ARG A 63 -0.79 -1.63 -5.34
CA ARG A 63 0.24 -1.59 -4.30
C ARG A 63 -0.30 -0.93 -3.03
N VAL A 64 -0.91 0.24 -3.15
CA VAL A 64 -1.54 0.96 -2.03
C VAL A 64 -2.67 0.12 -1.42
N ALA A 65 -3.52 -0.48 -2.26
CA ALA A 65 -4.56 -1.40 -1.81
C ALA A 65 -4.02 -2.64 -1.07
N ARG A 66 -2.81 -3.10 -1.42
CA ARG A 66 -2.16 -4.25 -0.79
C ARG A 66 -1.51 -3.90 0.54
N ILE A 67 -0.86 -2.74 0.63
CA ILE A 67 -0.27 -2.22 1.88
C ILE A 67 -1.36 -2.05 2.95
N THR A 68 -2.57 -1.67 2.52
CA THR A 68 -3.71 -1.33 3.37
C THR A 68 -4.66 -2.51 3.61
N ARG A 69 -4.44 -3.64 2.93
CA ARG A 69 -5.18 -4.88 3.18
C ARG A 69 -4.89 -5.30 4.61
N GLY A 70 -5.92 -5.28 5.46
CA GLY A 70 -5.82 -5.21 6.92
C GLY A 70 -4.79 -6.17 7.52
N ARG A 71 -3.53 -5.74 7.56
CA ARG A 71 -2.55 -6.30 8.46
C ARG A 71 -3.08 -5.93 9.84
N TYR A 72 -3.21 -6.93 10.72
CA TYR A 72 -3.63 -6.77 12.13
C TYR A 72 -5.13 -6.70 12.49
N LYS A 73 -6.07 -7.12 11.63
CA LYS A 73 -7.53 -7.16 11.96
C LYS A 73 -8.17 -5.78 12.25
N TYR A 74 -7.43 -4.68 12.13
CA TYR A 74 -7.91 -3.31 12.39
C TYR A 74 -8.61 -2.70 11.18
N ALA A 75 -9.75 -3.27 10.82
CA ALA A 75 -10.66 -2.69 9.83
C ALA A 75 -12.01 -2.44 10.49
N SER A 76 -12.46 -1.19 10.43
CA SER A 76 -13.78 -0.78 10.89
C SER A 76 -14.56 -0.27 9.69
N VAL A 77 -15.70 -0.88 9.42
CA VAL A 77 -16.55 -0.58 8.27
C VAL A 77 -17.98 -0.48 8.78
N SER A 78 -18.73 0.47 8.25
CA SER A 78 -20.16 0.60 8.50
C SER A 78 -20.88 -0.72 8.18
N ASN A 79 -21.79 -1.11 9.07
CA ASN A 79 -22.51 -2.36 8.90
C ASN A 79 -23.45 -2.31 7.68
N GLY A 80 -23.96 -1.12 7.34
CA GLY A 80 -24.82 -0.90 6.17
C GLY A 80 -24.09 -1.22 4.86
N ASN A 81 -22.93 -0.61 4.65
CA ASN A 81 -22.17 -0.77 3.40
C ASN A 81 -21.59 -2.18 3.29
N TRP A 82 -21.04 -2.71 4.38
CA TRP A 82 -20.55 -4.09 4.43
C TRP A 82 -21.66 -5.09 4.05
N ARG A 83 -22.85 -4.96 4.64
CA ARG A 83 -23.98 -5.87 4.35
C ARG A 83 -24.51 -5.70 2.93
N ALA A 84 -24.65 -4.47 2.46
CA ALA A 84 -25.15 -4.15 1.12
C ALA A 84 -24.22 -4.67 0.02
N SER A 85 -22.92 -4.84 0.31
CA SER A 85 -21.95 -5.27 -0.68
C SER A 85 -22.15 -6.68 -1.23
N GLY A 86 -22.81 -7.55 -0.46
CA GLY A 86 -22.89 -8.98 -0.77
C GLY A 86 -21.60 -9.76 -0.53
N LEU A 87 -20.47 -9.10 -0.20
CA LEU A 87 -19.20 -9.75 0.07
C LEU A 87 -19.21 -10.55 1.37
N LYS A 88 -20.03 -10.17 2.36
CA LYS A 88 -20.20 -10.95 3.60
C LYS A 88 -20.70 -12.38 3.38
N TYR A 89 -21.31 -12.66 2.23
CA TYR A 89 -21.81 -13.99 1.87
C TYR A 89 -20.77 -14.82 1.10
N GLN A 90 -19.62 -14.22 0.76
CA GLN A 90 -18.53 -14.94 0.12
C GLN A 90 -17.71 -15.66 1.19
N ARG A 91 -17.49 -16.96 0.98
CA ARG A 91 -16.74 -17.81 1.91
C ARG A 91 -15.32 -17.29 2.09
N GLY A 92 -14.91 -17.10 3.35
CA GLY A 92 -13.55 -16.69 3.70
C GLY A 92 -13.25 -15.20 3.57
N MET A 93 -14.24 -14.36 3.27
CA MET A 93 -14.05 -12.91 3.19
C MET A 93 -14.00 -12.27 4.58
N ALA A 94 -12.88 -11.64 4.94
CA ALA A 94 -12.77 -10.87 6.17
C ALA A 94 -13.07 -9.38 5.91
N VAL A 95 -13.50 -8.65 6.96
CA VAL A 95 -13.70 -7.19 6.88
C VAL A 95 -12.41 -6.47 6.44
N GLY A 96 -11.23 -6.96 6.86
CA GLY A 96 -9.93 -6.40 6.44
C GLY A 96 -9.63 -6.52 4.94
N ASP A 97 -10.31 -7.42 4.23
CA ASP A 97 -10.20 -7.55 2.77
C ASP A 97 -11.14 -6.58 2.02
N TYR A 98 -12.11 -5.97 2.73
CA TYR A 98 -13.19 -5.22 2.09
C TYR A 98 -12.68 -4.07 1.24
N LEU A 99 -11.76 -3.24 1.77
CA LEU A 99 -11.18 -2.13 1.01
C LEU A 99 -10.51 -2.60 -0.28
N PHE A 100 -9.73 -3.69 -0.21
CA PHE A 100 -9.05 -4.23 -1.39
C PHE A 100 -10.05 -4.57 -2.50
N HIS A 101 -11.17 -5.20 -2.15
CA HIS A 101 -12.22 -5.52 -3.09
C HIS A 101 -12.97 -4.27 -3.60
N GLN A 102 -13.21 -3.28 -2.75
CA GLN A 102 -13.83 -2.02 -3.16
C GLN A 102 -12.97 -1.29 -4.19
N LEU A 103 -11.67 -1.17 -3.94
CA LEU A 103 -10.74 -0.52 -4.87
C LEU A 103 -10.60 -1.31 -6.17
N ALA A 104 -10.59 -2.65 -6.11
CA ALA A 104 -10.63 -3.49 -7.30
C ALA A 104 -11.89 -3.26 -8.15
N ALA A 105 -13.05 -3.14 -7.51
CA ALA A 105 -14.30 -2.85 -8.19
C ALA A 105 -14.29 -1.45 -8.83
N LEU A 106 -13.82 -0.43 -8.12
CA LEU A 106 -13.70 0.94 -8.65
C LEU A 106 -12.75 1.04 -9.86
N ARG A 107 -11.79 0.13 -10.00
CA ARG A 107 -10.95 0.01 -11.21
C ARG A 107 -11.69 -0.60 -12.41
N SER A 108 -12.68 -1.45 -12.15
CA SER A 108 -13.42 -2.18 -13.19
C SER A 108 -14.66 -1.45 -13.72
N VAL A 109 -15.01 -0.31 -13.12
CA VAL A 109 -16.19 0.48 -13.50
C VAL A 109 -15.79 1.92 -13.80
N ARG A 110 -16.72 2.71 -14.36
CA ARG A 110 -16.55 4.16 -14.41
C ARG A 110 -16.49 4.70 -12.99
N PHE A 111 -15.40 5.39 -12.67
CA PHE A 111 -15.18 5.92 -11.33
C PHE A 111 -16.23 7.01 -11.02
N PRO A 112 -16.88 6.96 -9.85
CA PRO A 112 -17.86 7.97 -9.45
C PRO A 112 -17.24 9.37 -9.33
N HIS A 113 -18.03 10.39 -9.60
CA HIS A 113 -17.59 11.78 -9.44
C HIS A 113 -17.24 12.11 -7.98
N VAL A 114 -16.20 12.90 -7.77
CA VAL A 114 -15.79 13.45 -6.46
C VAL A 114 -16.17 14.91 -6.35
N ARG A 115 -17.13 15.21 -5.47
CA ARG A 115 -17.50 16.60 -5.14
C ARG A 115 -16.74 17.05 -3.90
N ILE A 116 -15.95 18.11 -4.03
CA ILE A 116 -15.11 18.67 -2.97
C ILE A 116 -15.73 19.99 -2.50
N LYS A 117 -16.22 20.01 -1.27
CA LYS A 117 -16.85 21.18 -0.66
C LYS A 117 -15.88 21.90 0.26
N ALA A 118 -16.08 23.20 0.40
CA ALA A 118 -15.37 24.01 1.37
C ALA A 118 -16.11 24.05 2.69
N TYR A 119 -15.37 23.97 3.80
CA TYR A 119 -15.85 24.45 5.09
C TYR A 119 -14.72 25.14 5.84
N HIS A 120 -15.05 25.83 6.93
CA HIS A 120 -14.06 26.52 7.75
C HIS A 120 -14.28 26.16 9.22
N SER A 121 -13.25 25.62 9.88
CA SER A 121 -13.25 25.35 11.31
C SER A 121 -11.85 25.56 11.88
N THR A 122 -11.74 26.17 13.05
CA THR A 122 -10.47 26.29 13.78
C THR A 122 -10.13 25.02 14.58
N GLY A 123 -10.95 23.96 14.46
CA GLY A 123 -10.68 22.64 15.05
C GLY A 123 -9.55 21.90 14.35
N ASN A 124 -9.08 20.81 14.93
CA ASN A 124 -7.98 19.98 14.39
C ASN A 124 -8.42 19.00 13.28
N ASP A 125 -9.59 19.21 12.67
CA ASP A 125 -10.10 18.41 11.57
C ASP A 125 -9.69 19.01 10.22
N TRP A 126 -9.07 18.19 9.37
CA TRP A 126 -8.55 18.60 8.05
C TRP A 126 -9.59 18.39 6.94
N GLY A 127 -10.47 17.41 7.12
CA GLY A 127 -11.55 17.09 6.21
C GLY A 127 -12.71 16.42 6.93
N ARG A 128 -13.83 16.30 6.21
CA ARG A 128 -15.02 15.56 6.63
C ARG A 128 -15.65 14.86 5.44
N ALA A 129 -16.35 13.76 5.71
CA ALA A 129 -17.19 13.11 4.73
C ALA A 129 -18.40 12.47 5.39
N ASN A 130 -19.50 12.41 4.64
CA ASN A 130 -20.61 11.56 5.00
C ASN A 130 -20.24 10.09 4.75
N THR A 131 -20.40 9.26 5.77
CA THR A 131 -20.17 7.82 5.61
C THR A 131 -21.22 7.20 4.65
N ASP A 132 -20.85 6.15 3.94
CA ASP A 132 -21.76 5.32 3.13
C ASP A 132 -22.42 5.96 1.90
N ARG A 133 -21.88 7.07 1.41
CA ARG A 133 -22.38 7.68 0.16
C ARG A 133 -22.11 6.84 -1.08
N VAL A 134 -21.02 6.07 -1.10
CA VAL A 134 -20.66 5.21 -2.22
C VAL A 134 -20.90 3.76 -1.81
N GLN A 135 -21.80 3.11 -2.53
CA GLN A 135 -22.15 1.70 -2.30
C GLN A 135 -21.64 0.86 -3.45
N LEU A 136 -20.92 -0.21 -3.10
CA LEU A 136 -20.45 -1.22 -4.04
C LEU A 136 -21.18 -2.52 -3.80
N ARG A 137 -21.78 -3.10 -4.83
CA ARG A 137 -22.43 -4.42 -4.76
C ARG A 137 -21.75 -5.41 -5.68
N PHE A 138 -21.48 -6.60 -5.16
CA PHE A 138 -20.81 -7.69 -5.85
C PHE A 138 -21.82 -8.82 -6.10
N SER A 139 -22.11 -9.09 -7.38
CA SER A 139 -23.04 -10.16 -7.76
C SER A 139 -22.59 -10.84 -9.06
N ARG A 140 -22.67 -12.18 -9.09
CA ARG A 140 -22.35 -12.99 -10.29
C ARG A 140 -21.04 -12.60 -10.99
N GLY A 141 -19.98 -12.37 -10.21
CA GLY A 141 -18.66 -11.99 -10.73
C GLY A 141 -18.54 -10.55 -11.25
N ARG A 142 -19.58 -9.71 -11.06
CA ARG A 142 -19.58 -8.29 -11.46
C ARG A 142 -19.70 -7.40 -10.24
N ALA A 143 -19.03 -6.25 -10.29
CA ALA A 143 -19.21 -5.17 -9.34
C ALA A 143 -20.07 -4.07 -9.94
N THR A 144 -20.97 -3.51 -9.16
CA THR A 144 -21.75 -2.32 -9.48
C THR A 144 -21.48 -1.27 -8.43
N VAL A 145 -21.47 0.00 -8.86
CA VAL A 145 -21.20 1.14 -7.98
C VAL A 145 -22.35 2.12 -8.12
N SER A 146 -22.83 2.63 -6.99
CA SER A 146 -23.90 3.63 -6.93
C SER A 146 -23.54 4.73 -5.94
N GLY A 147 -24.08 5.92 -6.17
CA GLY A 147 -23.73 7.13 -5.43
C GLY A 147 -22.52 7.87 -6.01
N GLY A 148 -21.97 8.78 -5.23
CA GLY A 148 -20.82 9.61 -5.58
C GLY A 148 -20.06 10.03 -4.33
N PHE A 149 -18.80 10.41 -4.52
CA PHE A 149 -18.00 10.91 -3.41
C PHE A 149 -18.38 12.35 -3.12
N GLU A 150 -18.53 12.68 -1.84
CA GLU A 150 -18.73 14.03 -1.36
C GLU A 150 -17.91 14.19 -0.08
N ILE A 151 -16.93 15.07 -0.17
CA ILE A 151 -15.98 15.38 0.89
C ILE A 151 -15.98 16.89 1.13
N GLU A 152 -15.63 17.30 2.33
CA GLU A 152 -15.49 18.68 2.77
C GLU A 152 -14.04 18.88 3.23
N LEU A 153 -13.34 19.91 2.74
CA LEU A 153 -11.97 20.25 3.14
C LEU A 153 -11.94 21.52 3.98
N ASN A 154 -11.15 21.49 5.06
CA ASN A 154 -11.08 22.61 5.99
C ASN A 154 -10.15 23.70 5.46
N ARG A 155 -10.76 24.82 5.09
CA ARG A 155 -10.06 26.00 4.58
C ARG A 155 -9.17 26.70 5.60
N TYR A 156 -9.41 26.50 6.90
CA TYR A 156 -8.52 27.04 7.93
C TYR A 156 -7.11 26.45 7.82
N TRP A 157 -7.01 25.18 7.44
CA TRP A 157 -5.74 24.47 7.26
C TRP A 157 -5.22 24.53 5.82
N LEU A 158 -6.12 24.50 4.83
CA LEU A 158 -5.76 24.48 3.41
C LEU A 158 -5.10 25.79 2.97
N GLY A 159 -3.91 25.70 2.38
CA GLY A 159 -3.15 26.87 1.95
C GLY A 159 -2.44 27.62 3.09
N SER A 160 -2.59 27.18 4.34
CA SER A 160 -1.77 27.69 5.44
C SER A 160 -0.29 27.28 5.24
N ARG A 161 0.66 28.11 5.69
CA ARG A 161 2.10 27.83 5.53
C ARG A 161 2.48 26.49 6.16
N GLY A 162 3.52 25.84 5.62
CA GLY A 162 3.99 24.55 6.10
C GLY A 162 3.09 23.41 5.61
N GLN A 163 2.64 22.55 6.52
CA GLN A 163 1.83 21.36 6.23
C GLN A 163 0.51 21.68 5.50
N GLY A 164 -0.06 22.86 5.74
CA GLY A 164 -1.29 23.30 5.06
C GLY A 164 -1.15 23.52 3.55
N SER A 165 0.07 23.66 3.03
CA SER A 165 0.37 23.81 1.61
C SER A 165 0.88 22.52 0.94
N ASP A 166 1.08 21.44 1.71
CA ASP A 166 1.64 20.20 1.19
C ASP A 166 0.60 19.37 0.42
N THR A 167 0.79 19.30 -0.90
CA THR A 167 -0.06 18.54 -1.82
C THR A 167 -0.09 17.03 -1.52
N ASN A 168 0.96 16.45 -0.95
CA ASN A 168 0.98 15.04 -0.56
C ASN A 168 0.05 14.79 0.63
N GLN A 169 0.16 15.64 1.65
CA GLN A 169 -0.70 15.58 2.82
C GLN A 169 -2.18 15.75 2.43
N TRP A 170 -2.50 16.71 1.56
CA TRP A 170 -3.86 16.88 1.07
C TRP A 170 -4.35 15.72 0.20
N ALA A 171 -3.47 15.05 -0.53
CA ALA A 171 -3.85 13.83 -1.25
C ALA A 171 -4.26 12.71 -0.28
N GLY A 172 -3.53 12.56 0.83
CA GLY A 172 -3.89 11.67 1.93
C GLY A 172 -5.23 12.00 2.56
N VAL A 173 -5.45 13.27 2.93
CA VAL A 173 -6.72 13.77 3.49
C VAL A 173 -7.88 13.51 2.53
N ILE A 174 -7.74 13.83 1.24
CA ILE A 174 -8.79 13.58 0.25
C ILE A 174 -9.10 12.08 0.13
N ALA A 175 -8.07 11.24 0.03
CA ALA A 175 -8.23 9.80 -0.04
C ALA A 175 -8.90 9.24 1.23
N HIS A 176 -8.53 9.76 2.40
CA HIS A 176 -9.11 9.43 3.70
C HIS A 176 -10.61 9.72 3.73
N GLU A 177 -11.02 10.93 3.37
CA GLU A 177 -12.44 11.30 3.32
C GLU A 177 -13.22 10.48 2.28
N MET A 178 -12.59 10.14 1.15
CA MET A 178 -13.19 9.22 0.18
C MET A 178 -13.40 7.81 0.78
N LEU A 179 -12.55 7.33 1.67
CA LEU A 179 -12.75 6.06 2.36
C LEU A 179 -13.93 6.09 3.33
N HIS A 180 -14.18 7.22 4.00
CA HIS A 180 -15.41 7.41 4.77
C HIS A 180 -16.65 7.25 3.89
N ASN A 181 -16.67 7.85 2.69
CA ASN A 181 -17.78 7.64 1.74
C ASN A 181 -17.96 6.16 1.33
N LEU A 182 -16.89 5.37 1.32
CA LEU A 182 -16.90 3.91 1.09
C LEU A 182 -17.30 3.08 2.33
N GLY A 183 -17.57 3.74 3.45
CA GLY A 183 -18.03 3.14 4.69
C GLY A 183 -16.92 2.76 5.66
N HIS A 184 -15.66 3.13 5.41
CA HIS A 184 -14.61 2.92 6.40
C HIS A 184 -14.77 3.88 7.55
N LEU A 185 -14.45 3.43 8.75
CA LEU A 185 -14.63 4.19 9.98
C LEU A 185 -13.32 4.22 10.76
N HIS A 186 -13.15 5.29 11.54
CA HIS A 186 -12.16 5.28 12.61
C HIS A 186 -12.57 4.29 13.71
N PRO A 187 -11.61 3.73 14.46
CA PRO A 187 -11.96 3.14 15.74
C PRO A 187 -12.52 4.22 16.67
N VAL A 188 -13.34 3.80 17.63
CA VAL A 188 -13.82 4.72 18.66
C VAL A 188 -12.63 5.19 19.49
N ARG A 189 -12.38 6.50 19.47
CA ARG A 189 -11.28 7.12 20.23
C ARG A 189 -11.41 6.79 21.71
N GLY A 190 -10.30 6.42 22.35
CA GLY A 190 -10.27 5.98 23.76
C GLY A 190 -10.68 4.53 24.00
N LYS A 191 -11.13 3.79 22.98
CA LYS A 191 -11.29 2.32 23.05
C LYS A 191 -10.11 1.55 22.47
N VAL A 192 -9.16 2.27 21.87
CA VAL A 192 -8.02 1.73 21.14
C VAL A 192 -6.86 2.68 21.43
N ASP A 193 -5.70 2.15 21.82
CA ASP A 193 -4.52 2.97 22.06
C ASP A 193 -4.12 3.73 20.80
N ASP A 194 -3.53 4.93 20.95
CA ASP A 194 -3.18 5.81 19.83
C ASP A 194 -2.26 5.12 18.80
N GLU A 195 -1.44 4.15 19.24
CA GLU A 195 -0.63 3.32 18.36
C GLU A 195 -1.48 2.45 17.44
N PHE A 196 -2.51 1.79 17.99
CA PHE A 196 -3.44 0.95 17.23
C PHE A 196 -4.41 1.78 16.39
N TYR A 197 -4.73 3.02 16.80
CA TYR A 197 -5.51 3.95 15.97
C TYR A 197 -4.86 4.11 14.60
N ARG A 198 -3.56 4.36 14.57
CA ARG A 198 -2.78 4.58 13.32
C ARG A 198 -2.69 3.33 12.43
N GLN A 199 -2.86 2.16 13.01
CA GLN A 199 -2.85 0.88 12.28
C GLN A 199 -4.19 0.54 11.62
N HIS A 200 -5.25 1.35 11.84
CA HIS A 200 -6.53 1.13 11.18
C HIS A 200 -6.44 1.36 9.68
N GLN A 201 -7.11 0.50 8.92
CA GLN A 201 -7.07 0.46 7.45
C GLN A 201 -7.23 1.85 6.79
N ILE A 202 -8.15 2.69 7.31
CA ILE A 202 -8.37 4.04 6.79
C ILE A 202 -7.14 4.96 6.96
N ASN A 203 -6.51 4.92 8.14
CA ASN A 203 -5.33 5.73 8.47
C ASN A 203 -4.07 5.21 7.76
N VAL A 204 -3.95 3.88 7.60
CA VAL A 204 -2.87 3.28 6.81
C VAL A 204 -3.02 3.68 5.33
N PHE A 205 -4.24 3.84 4.83
CA PHE A 205 -4.46 4.25 3.44
C PHE A 205 -4.11 5.72 3.23
N ASP A 206 -4.60 6.60 4.10
CA ASP A 206 -4.20 8.01 4.16
C ASP A 206 -2.66 8.14 4.13
N ALA A 207 -1.98 7.51 5.08
CA ALA A 207 -0.53 7.62 5.17
C ALA A 207 0.20 7.01 3.97
N ALA A 208 -0.34 5.95 3.34
CA ALA A 208 0.24 5.38 2.13
C ALA A 208 0.09 6.33 0.93
N VAL A 209 -1.04 7.03 0.81
CA VAL A 209 -1.25 8.04 -0.24
C VAL A 209 -0.38 9.28 0.03
N SER A 210 -0.34 9.76 1.27
CA SER A 210 0.54 10.85 1.70
C SER A 210 2.01 10.55 1.44
N ALA A 211 2.43 9.29 1.61
CA ALA A 211 3.78 8.83 1.31
C ALA A 211 4.01 8.48 -0.18
N ASN A 212 3.15 8.95 -1.09
CA ASN A 212 3.23 8.72 -2.54
C ASN A 212 3.25 7.23 -2.95
N GLY A 213 2.48 6.40 -2.26
CA GLY A 213 2.43 4.95 -2.46
C GLY A 213 3.48 4.16 -1.69
N GLY A 214 4.25 4.85 -0.83
CA GLY A 214 5.17 4.23 0.08
C GLY A 214 4.52 3.29 1.09
N GLY A 215 5.19 2.16 1.35
CA GLY A 215 4.92 1.34 2.52
C GLY A 215 5.15 2.13 3.82
N ILE A 216 4.16 2.11 4.70
CA ILE A 216 4.31 2.59 6.07
C ILE A 216 5.04 1.50 6.84
N ASP A 217 6.33 1.68 7.02
CA ASP A 217 7.15 0.73 7.76
C ASP A 217 6.91 0.90 9.26
N GLY A 218 5.83 0.31 9.76
CA GLY A 218 5.68 -0.13 11.17
C GLY A 218 6.01 0.87 12.29
N THR A 219 6.02 2.18 12.06
CA THR A 219 6.15 3.19 13.11
C THR A 219 5.08 4.23 12.96
N ALA A 220 4.52 4.59 14.11
CA ALA A 220 3.81 5.83 14.33
C ALA A 220 4.26 6.95 13.40
N CYS A 221 3.29 7.53 12.69
CA CYS A 221 3.35 8.87 12.13
C CYS A 221 3.54 9.91 13.28
N HIS A 222 4.67 9.88 13.98
CA HIS A 222 5.05 11.01 14.81
C HIS A 222 5.60 12.06 13.86
N VAL A 223 4.68 12.92 13.42
CA VAL A 223 4.91 14.13 12.63
C VAL A 223 5.24 13.86 11.17
N CYS A 224 4.53 14.55 10.28
CA CYS A 224 4.94 14.81 8.91
C CYS A 224 6.24 15.63 8.91
N GLY A 225 7.33 14.99 9.33
CA GLY A 225 8.69 15.52 9.42
C GLY A 225 9.61 14.48 8.82
N SER A 226 10.41 14.92 7.85
CA SER A 226 11.26 14.14 6.95
C SER A 226 10.52 13.15 6.05
N ALA A 227 9.98 13.73 4.97
CA ALA A 227 9.89 13.04 3.69
C ALA A 227 11.27 12.49 3.30
N GLU A 228 11.46 11.17 3.36
CA GLU A 228 12.47 10.47 2.56
C GLU A 228 11.80 9.26 1.89
N GLY A 229 11.72 9.36 0.56
CA GLY A 229 10.63 8.80 -0.24
C GLY A 229 10.76 7.32 -0.55
N ILE A 230 9.62 6.62 -0.50
CA ILE A 230 9.43 5.43 -1.33
C ILE A 230 8.99 5.95 -2.68
N ASP A 231 9.97 6.06 -3.57
CA ASP A 231 9.77 6.58 -4.90
C ASP A 231 8.87 5.64 -5.70
N SER A 232 7.86 6.20 -6.35
CA SER A 232 6.98 5.52 -7.29
C SER A 232 7.78 5.21 -8.56
N GLY A 233 8.66 4.22 -8.48
CA GLY A 233 9.64 3.92 -9.51
C GLY A 233 10.75 4.97 -9.50
N SER A 234 11.87 4.65 -8.85
CA SER A 234 13.13 5.30 -9.19
C SER A 234 13.25 5.26 -10.71
N SER A 235 13.27 6.44 -11.33
CA SER A 235 13.70 6.51 -12.72
C SER A 235 15.09 5.87 -12.74
N PRO A 236 15.35 4.89 -13.62
CA PRO A 236 16.66 4.27 -13.68
C PRO A 236 17.70 5.38 -13.82
N ALA A 237 18.84 5.23 -13.14
CA ALA A 237 19.87 6.25 -13.09
C ALA A 237 20.09 6.88 -14.48
N PRO A 238 20.26 8.22 -14.58
CA PRO A 238 20.34 8.91 -15.86
C PRO A 238 21.24 8.18 -16.86
N GLY A 239 20.72 7.88 -18.05
CA GLY A 239 21.41 7.11 -19.09
C GLY A 239 21.14 5.60 -19.07
N LEU A 240 20.33 5.09 -18.15
CA LEU A 240 19.88 3.69 -18.15
C LEU A 240 18.41 3.57 -18.58
N ARG A 241 18.05 2.40 -19.11
CA ARG A 241 16.66 1.98 -19.37
C ARG A 241 16.44 0.54 -18.88
N VAL A 242 15.20 0.19 -18.58
CA VAL A 242 14.82 -1.17 -18.17
C VAL A 242 14.84 -2.07 -19.40
N ALA A 243 15.81 -2.98 -19.47
CA ALA A 243 15.92 -3.97 -20.53
C ALA A 243 14.98 -5.16 -20.29
N GLN A 244 14.84 -5.56 -19.03
CA GLN A 244 14.03 -6.72 -18.63
C GLN A 244 13.56 -6.56 -17.19
N GLU A 245 12.27 -6.83 -16.95
CA GLU A 245 11.70 -6.96 -15.60
C GLU A 245 11.44 -8.44 -15.30
N PHE A 246 11.92 -8.92 -14.16
CA PHE A 246 11.75 -10.30 -13.71
C PHE A 246 10.49 -10.42 -12.85
N GLN A 247 9.89 -11.62 -12.83
CA GLN A 247 8.75 -11.90 -11.95
C GLN A 247 9.16 -11.71 -10.48
N PRO A 248 8.23 -11.24 -9.61
CA PRO A 248 8.52 -11.08 -8.19
C PRO A 248 8.98 -12.38 -7.54
N VAL A 249 10.08 -12.31 -6.79
CA VAL A 249 10.64 -13.42 -6.02
C VAL A 249 10.31 -13.19 -4.55
N ARG A 250 9.67 -14.18 -3.93
CA ARG A 250 9.35 -14.13 -2.50
C ARG A 250 10.52 -14.64 -1.65
N VAL A 251 11.05 -13.76 -0.81
CA VAL A 251 12.15 -14.01 0.13
C VAL A 251 11.57 -14.10 1.54
N PHE A 252 11.66 -15.27 2.16
CA PHE A 252 11.14 -15.51 3.51
C PHE A 252 12.17 -15.20 4.58
N ALA A 253 11.70 -14.60 5.68
CA ALA A 253 12.55 -14.16 6.80
C ALA A 253 13.24 -15.31 7.54
N ASN A 254 12.66 -16.51 7.51
CA ASN A 254 13.11 -17.68 8.27
C ASN A 254 14.10 -18.58 7.51
N ARG A 255 14.70 -18.09 6.43
CA ARG A 255 15.68 -18.84 5.63
C ARG A 255 17.08 -18.31 5.88
N ASN A 256 17.89 -19.08 6.60
CA ASN A 256 19.31 -18.80 6.85
C ASN A 256 20.22 -18.90 5.61
N HIS A 257 19.78 -19.58 4.54
CA HIS A 257 20.55 -19.73 3.30
C HIS A 257 20.19 -18.71 2.20
N GLY A 258 19.20 -17.85 2.46
CA GLY A 258 18.70 -16.89 1.49
C GLY A 258 17.97 -17.54 0.31
N HIS A 259 17.67 -16.74 -0.72
CA HIS A 259 17.08 -17.16 -1.98
C HIS A 259 18.04 -16.82 -3.12
N THR A 260 18.65 -17.84 -3.73
CA THR A 260 19.64 -17.65 -4.81
C THR A 260 18.99 -17.72 -6.19
N LEU A 261 19.21 -16.68 -6.98
CA LEU A 261 18.76 -16.55 -8.36
C LEU A 261 19.95 -16.68 -9.31
N ARG A 262 19.79 -17.44 -10.39
CA ARG A 262 20.71 -17.40 -11.53
C ARG A 262 20.22 -16.33 -12.49
N LEU A 263 21.04 -15.29 -12.70
CA LEU A 263 20.66 -14.12 -13.49
C LEU A 263 21.67 -13.92 -14.63
N PRO A 264 21.23 -13.47 -15.82
CA PRO A 264 22.15 -13.02 -16.86
C PRO A 264 23.06 -11.91 -16.34
N ALA A 265 24.30 -11.84 -16.86
CA ALA A 265 25.23 -10.78 -16.48
C ALA A 265 24.64 -9.39 -16.80
N GLY A 266 24.70 -8.46 -15.85
CA GLY A 266 24.18 -7.11 -16.05
C GLY A 266 24.05 -6.28 -14.78
N THR A 267 23.61 -5.04 -14.97
CA THR A 267 23.27 -4.12 -13.88
C THR A 267 21.80 -4.30 -13.54
N TYR A 268 21.48 -4.39 -12.25
CA TYR A 268 20.14 -4.63 -11.74
C TYR A 268 19.71 -3.53 -10.78
N GLU A 269 18.46 -3.11 -10.89
CA GLU A 269 17.73 -2.41 -9.84
C GLU A 269 16.93 -3.44 -9.03
N VAL A 270 16.97 -3.30 -7.71
CA VAL A 270 16.27 -4.18 -6.76
C VAL A 270 15.10 -3.41 -6.16
N LEU A 271 13.89 -3.95 -6.31
CA LEU A 271 12.65 -3.31 -5.87
C LEU A 271 11.92 -4.23 -4.87
N PRO A 272 12.29 -4.18 -3.58
CA PRO A 272 11.63 -4.96 -2.56
C PRO A 272 10.29 -4.34 -2.16
N SER A 273 9.33 -5.20 -1.81
CA SER A 273 8.03 -4.80 -1.25
C SER A 273 7.58 -5.83 -0.21
N GLY A 274 6.79 -5.39 0.76
CA GLY A 274 6.38 -6.23 1.89
C GLY A 274 7.17 -5.93 3.15
N THR A 275 7.03 -6.78 4.15
CA THR A 275 7.69 -6.63 5.45
C THR A 275 7.92 -8.00 6.07
N TRP A 276 8.92 -8.08 6.93
CA TRP A 276 9.22 -9.24 7.76
C TRP A 276 9.61 -8.80 9.17
N SER A 277 9.80 -9.74 10.08
CA SER A 277 10.32 -9.49 11.41
C SER A 277 11.38 -10.54 11.75
N TYR A 278 12.43 -10.09 12.45
CA TYR A 278 13.53 -10.92 12.95
C TYR A 278 13.20 -11.60 14.31
N SER A 279 11.91 -11.64 14.67
CA SER A 279 11.32 -12.46 15.73
C SER A 279 9.79 -12.34 15.68
N ARG A 280 9.05 -13.29 16.25
CA ARG A 280 7.56 -13.24 16.29
C ARG A 280 7.00 -12.08 17.10
N ASN A 281 7.79 -11.58 18.05
CA ASN A 281 7.36 -10.56 19.02
C ASN A 281 8.04 -9.21 18.77
N THR A 282 8.77 -9.06 17.67
CA THR A 282 9.47 -7.83 17.34
C THR A 282 8.74 -7.04 16.27
N ARG A 283 9.24 -5.84 16.04
CA ARG A 283 8.73 -4.93 15.02
C ARG A 283 8.84 -5.55 13.63
N TRP A 284 7.85 -5.27 12.79
CA TRP A 284 7.91 -5.57 11.36
C TRP A 284 8.64 -4.45 10.62
N VAL A 285 9.58 -4.83 9.78
CA VAL A 285 10.45 -3.93 9.02
C VAL A 285 10.44 -4.29 7.54
N GLY A 286 10.70 -3.32 6.68
CA GLY A 286 10.90 -3.47 5.26
C GLY A 286 12.34 -3.84 4.94
N ALA A 287 12.74 -3.58 3.69
CA ALA A 287 14.06 -3.94 3.20
C ALA A 287 15.21 -3.12 3.83
N ASP A 288 14.93 -1.95 4.39
CA ASP A 288 15.91 -1.06 5.01
C ASP A 288 16.26 -1.46 6.46
N GLY A 289 15.60 -2.50 6.98
CA GLY A 289 15.81 -3.03 8.32
C GLY A 289 15.31 -2.14 9.45
N ASP A 290 15.64 -2.51 10.69
CA ASP A 290 15.22 -1.81 11.90
C ASP A 290 16.16 -0.64 12.22
N PRO A 291 15.70 0.63 12.17
CA PRO A 291 16.55 1.77 12.48
C PRO A 291 16.89 1.89 13.97
N TYR A 292 16.19 1.18 14.87
CA TYR A 292 16.37 1.30 16.32
C TYR A 292 17.16 0.15 16.94
N LYS A 293 17.35 -0.95 16.22
CA LYS A 293 18.11 -2.09 16.72
C LYS A 293 19.55 -2.01 16.25
N SER A 294 20.45 -1.67 17.18
CA SER A 294 21.88 -1.60 16.91
C SER A 294 22.46 -2.96 16.53
N ASN A 295 23.46 -2.97 15.66
CA ASN A 295 24.08 -4.21 15.19
C ASN A 295 25.17 -4.75 16.14
N THR A 296 25.02 -4.50 17.45
CA THR A 296 25.99 -4.93 18.47
C THR A 296 25.98 -6.44 18.72
N GLY A 297 25.10 -7.18 18.02
CA GLY A 297 24.79 -8.58 18.29
C GLY A 297 25.39 -9.61 17.34
N GLY A 298 26.27 -9.25 16.41
CA GLY A 298 26.90 -10.23 15.50
C GLY A 298 25.92 -10.78 14.44
N THR A 299 25.24 -9.90 13.71
CA THR A 299 24.45 -10.32 12.54
C THR A 299 25.34 -10.92 11.44
N SER A 300 24.69 -11.56 10.48
CA SER A 300 25.35 -12.16 9.30
C SER A 300 26.15 -11.12 8.50
N TYR A 301 25.76 -9.84 8.54
CA TYR A 301 26.51 -8.74 7.92
C TYR A 301 26.59 -7.53 8.88
N PRO A 302 27.72 -7.33 9.58
CA PRO A 302 27.87 -6.31 10.64
C PRO A 302 27.64 -4.85 10.24
N SER A 303 27.66 -4.51 8.95
CA SER A 303 27.42 -3.14 8.47
C SER A 303 25.96 -2.87 8.05
N ALA A 304 25.10 -3.88 8.11
CA ALA A 304 23.65 -3.78 7.88
C ALA A 304 22.86 -3.80 9.20
N ARG A 305 21.63 -3.28 9.21
CA ARG A 305 20.71 -3.32 10.35
C ARG A 305 20.08 -4.70 10.49
N PHE A 306 19.50 -4.98 11.67
CA PHE A 306 18.65 -6.16 11.85
C PHE A 306 17.44 -6.10 10.91
N GLY A 307 17.13 -7.22 10.26
CA GLY A 307 16.04 -7.29 9.29
C GLY A 307 16.30 -6.55 7.97
N GLU A 308 17.50 -6.03 7.72
CA GLU A 308 17.81 -5.39 6.43
C GLU A 308 17.95 -6.45 5.33
N LEU A 309 17.53 -6.14 4.10
CA LEU A 309 17.73 -7.02 2.96
C LEU A 309 19.21 -7.01 2.54
N LEU A 310 19.84 -8.18 2.52
CA LEU A 310 21.19 -8.39 2.02
C LEU A 310 21.16 -8.90 0.58
N LEU A 311 22.13 -8.41 -0.19
CA LEU A 311 22.34 -8.73 -1.59
C LEU A 311 23.74 -9.34 -1.73
N ILE A 312 23.80 -10.65 -2.01
CA ILE A 312 25.06 -11.38 -2.19
C ILE A 312 25.22 -11.69 -3.67
N SER A 313 25.93 -10.83 -4.39
CA SER A 313 26.20 -11.01 -5.82
C SER A 313 27.53 -11.70 -6.02
N ASP A 314 27.49 -12.90 -6.58
CA ASP A 314 28.69 -13.69 -6.88
C ASP A 314 29.65 -13.83 -5.68
N GLY A 315 29.08 -14.00 -4.48
CA GLY A 315 29.81 -14.09 -3.21
C GLY A 315 30.16 -12.76 -2.55
N VAL A 316 29.95 -11.63 -3.23
CA VAL A 316 30.17 -10.29 -2.68
C VAL A 316 28.94 -9.83 -1.93
N TRP A 317 29.10 -9.57 -0.63
CA TRP A 317 28.04 -9.10 0.26
C TRP A 317 27.85 -7.60 0.13
N SER A 318 26.60 -7.18 0.07
CA SER A 318 26.19 -5.78 0.15
C SER A 318 24.83 -5.70 0.85
N LYS A 319 24.54 -4.54 1.43
CA LYS A 319 23.22 -4.24 1.96
C LYS A 319 22.36 -3.60 0.87
N TYR A 320 21.05 -3.75 0.99
CA TYR A 320 20.11 -3.05 0.14
C TYR A 320 20.21 -1.55 0.42
N GLU A 321 20.45 -0.78 -0.64
CA GLU A 321 20.40 0.67 -0.59
C GLU A 321 19.40 1.13 -1.65
N ARG A 322 18.38 1.86 -1.22
CA ARG A 322 17.31 2.33 -2.10
C ARG A 322 17.88 3.11 -3.28
N GLY A 323 17.42 2.79 -4.49
CA GLY A 323 17.86 3.43 -5.74
C GLY A 323 19.26 3.03 -6.22
N ARG A 324 20.02 2.25 -5.45
CA ARG A 324 21.33 1.77 -5.87
C ARG A 324 21.19 0.57 -6.81
N THR A 325 21.97 0.59 -7.89
CA THR A 325 22.07 -0.55 -8.80
C THR A 325 23.18 -1.51 -8.38
N LEU A 326 22.97 -2.80 -8.64
CA LEU A 326 23.91 -3.89 -8.36
C LEU A 326 24.33 -4.57 -9.66
N TYR A 327 25.62 -4.76 -9.88
CA TYR A 327 26.09 -5.58 -11.00
C TYR A 327 26.15 -7.05 -10.58
N VAL A 328 25.49 -7.91 -11.35
CA VAL A 328 25.45 -9.36 -11.16
C VAL A 328 26.11 -10.06 -12.35
N ARG A 329 27.05 -10.98 -12.11
CA ARG A 329 27.71 -11.77 -13.16
C ARG A 329 27.01 -13.09 -13.41
N ARG A 330 26.67 -13.83 -12.35
CA ARG A 330 26.10 -15.18 -12.45
C ARG A 330 24.94 -15.41 -11.50
N SER A 331 25.07 -14.96 -10.26
CA SER A 331 24.07 -15.24 -9.23
C SER A 331 23.89 -14.13 -8.22
N LEU A 332 22.66 -13.94 -7.79
CA LEU A 332 22.27 -13.04 -6.71
C LEU A 332 21.54 -13.84 -5.63
N THR A 333 22.05 -13.82 -4.40
CA THR A 333 21.32 -14.34 -3.23
C THR A 333 20.71 -13.19 -2.45
N LEU A 334 19.41 -13.31 -2.16
CA LEU A 334 18.64 -12.39 -1.33
C LEU A 334 18.45 -12.99 0.06
N LEU A 335 18.83 -12.28 1.11
CA LEU A 335 18.82 -12.80 2.49
C LEU A 335 18.38 -11.71 3.46
N MET A 336 17.63 -12.04 4.52
CA MET A 336 17.40 -11.09 5.60
C MET A 336 18.62 -11.04 6.52
N ASN A 337 19.09 -9.87 6.91
CA ASN A 337 20.18 -9.75 7.86
C ASN A 337 19.70 -10.08 9.27
N ASP A 338 20.23 -11.15 9.83
CA ASP A 338 19.97 -11.52 11.22
C ASP A 338 21.17 -12.27 11.81
N ARG A 339 21.12 -12.56 13.11
CA ARG A 339 22.14 -13.38 13.77
C ARG A 339 22.18 -14.78 13.18
N PRO A 340 23.39 -15.33 12.93
CA PRO A 340 23.52 -16.73 12.57
C PRO A 340 22.79 -17.61 13.60
N ARG A 341 21.96 -18.54 13.11
CA ARG A 341 21.13 -19.48 13.91
C ARG A 341 19.89 -18.89 14.59
N GLU A 342 19.61 -17.58 14.49
CA GLU A 342 18.36 -16.99 15.00
C GLU A 342 17.24 -16.91 13.96
N TYR A 343 17.43 -17.47 12.75
CA TYR A 343 16.40 -17.42 11.71
C TYR A 343 15.11 -18.20 12.01
N GLY A 344 15.09 -19.02 13.06
CA GLY A 344 14.00 -19.97 13.34
C GLY A 344 12.68 -19.30 13.77
N ASP A 345 12.74 -18.15 14.44
CA ASP A 345 11.55 -17.42 14.91
C ASP A 345 11.19 -16.20 14.05
N ASN A 346 11.94 -15.97 12.98
CA ASN A 346 11.65 -14.94 12.00
C ASN A 346 10.34 -15.21 11.26
N VAL A 347 9.60 -14.14 10.95
CA VAL A 347 8.29 -14.25 10.30
C VAL A 347 8.13 -13.22 9.18
N GLY A 348 7.28 -13.53 8.20
CA GLY A 348 7.03 -12.65 7.07
C GLY A 348 7.92 -12.89 5.86
N TYR A 349 7.83 -11.97 4.91
CA TYR A 349 8.54 -12.07 3.63
C TYR A 349 8.62 -10.72 2.91
N LEU A 350 9.59 -10.62 2.00
CA LEU A 350 9.62 -9.58 0.96
C LEU A 350 9.31 -10.20 -0.40
N ASP A 351 8.46 -9.55 -1.19
CA ASP A 351 8.33 -9.79 -2.63
C ASP A 351 9.31 -8.83 -3.33
N VAL A 352 10.35 -9.37 -3.98
CA VAL A 352 11.43 -8.60 -4.61
C VAL A 352 11.31 -8.70 -6.12
N VAL A 353 11.16 -7.55 -6.78
CA VAL A 353 11.23 -7.43 -8.24
C VAL A 353 12.64 -7.02 -8.63
N LEU A 354 13.19 -7.65 -9.68
CA LEU A 354 14.48 -7.28 -10.24
C LEU A 354 14.28 -6.70 -11.63
N ARG A 355 14.96 -5.60 -11.92
CA ARG A 355 14.99 -4.99 -13.26
C ARG A 355 16.41 -4.96 -13.78
N ARG A 356 16.68 -5.66 -14.88
CA ARG A 356 17.94 -5.55 -15.60
C ARG A 356 17.95 -4.23 -16.36
N LEU A 357 18.99 -3.45 -16.16
CA LEU A 357 19.20 -2.16 -16.78
C LEU A 357 20.27 -2.26 -17.87
N GLU A 358 20.11 -1.48 -18.91
CA GLU A 358 21.11 -1.28 -19.97
C GLU A 358 21.31 0.20 -20.26
N ARG A 359 22.46 0.56 -20.80
CA ARG A 359 22.70 1.92 -21.27
C ARG A 359 21.78 2.21 -22.45
N ARG A 360 21.23 3.43 -22.46
CA ARG A 360 20.37 3.90 -23.55
C ARG A 360 21.08 3.95 -24.89
#